data_AF-A0A946UVS8-F1
#
_entry.id   AF-A0A946UVS8-F1
#
_cell.length_a   1.000
_cell.length_b   1.000
_cell.length_c   1.000
_cell.angle_alpha   90.00
_cell.angle_beta   90.00
_cell.angle_gamma   90.00
#
_symmetry.space_group_name_H-M   'P 1'
#
loop_
_entity.id
_entity.type
_entity.pdbx_description
1 polymer ?
#
loop_
_entity_poly.entity_id
_entity_poly.type
_entity_poly.pdbx_seq_one_letter_code
_entity_poly.pdbx_strand_id
1 'polypeptide(L)'
;MFLRTAAIVAAALCLYACGGEPDESGAAADAPETLATLLDEYFEKNLELNPLSATSIGDDRYDDRYANSIGPEYRAARHELNTTFLQRLESIDRSALNRQEILSYDMFKLARESALAAEAYPSHLAPMNQFRSATSSFVRLGSGSGLHPFETVKNYDDFLSRIGGFTAYVDQAIANMREGIDQGVTQPKILMQKFLPQLESQLVDSVEESGFYSPIETMPEDFSAADRERLTEAYKVAIERQLIPAFARLHHFIETVYIPAARESVGLLALPNGDDWYAHNVRVITTTELTPEEIHQIGLNEVQRIHDEMRGVMQKVGFDGDLQDFFQFVNEDPAFFYSEPEQLIQAYRDMSADIEK
;
A
#
# COMPACT_ATOMS: atom_id res chain seq x y z
N MET A 1 -38.45 49.03 -15.28
CA MET A 1 -38.57 50.29 -14.50
C MET A 1 -37.26 50.53 -13.78
N PHE A 2 -36.25 50.99 -14.51
CA PHE A 2 -35.27 51.96 -14.00
C PHE A 2 -35.30 53.11 -15.02
N LEU A 3 -35.57 54.31 -14.53
CA LEU A 3 -35.85 55.46 -15.38
C LEU A 3 -34.55 56.06 -15.94
N ARG A 4 -34.43 55.97 -17.26
CA ARG A 4 -34.03 57.00 -18.25
C ARG A 4 -32.87 57.96 -17.94
N THR A 5 -31.86 57.91 -18.80
CA THR A 5 -31.28 59.01 -19.62
C THR A 5 -30.10 58.42 -20.40
N ALA A 6 -29.60 58.87 -21.55
CA ALA A 6 -30.03 59.58 -22.76
C ALA A 6 -28.74 59.73 -23.62
N ALA A 7 -28.91 59.88 -24.94
CA ALA A 7 -27.97 60.48 -25.90
C ALA A 7 -26.85 59.63 -26.54
N ILE A 8 -27.05 59.43 -27.84
CA ILE A 8 -26.12 59.06 -28.92
C ILE A 8 -25.29 60.28 -29.33
N VAL A 9 -24.05 60.07 -29.82
CA VAL A 9 -23.27 60.76 -30.89
C VAL A 9 -21.80 60.31 -30.71
N ALA A 10 -20.90 60.10 -31.67
CA ALA A 10 -20.85 59.75 -33.09
C ALA A 10 -19.37 59.41 -33.37
N ALA A 11 -19.10 58.67 -34.44
CA ALA A 11 -17.79 58.13 -34.78
C ALA A 11 -16.72 59.19 -35.13
N ALA A 12 -15.47 58.89 -34.76
CA ALA A 12 -14.28 59.37 -35.46
C ALA A 12 -13.24 58.24 -35.54
N LEU A 13 -13.07 57.70 -36.75
CA LEU A 13 -11.94 56.86 -37.15
C LEU A 13 -10.67 57.71 -37.19
N CYS A 14 -9.63 57.28 -36.49
CA CYS A 14 -8.25 57.63 -36.80
C CYS A 14 -7.45 56.34 -37.00
N LEU A 15 -7.26 55.99 -38.27
CA LEU A 15 -6.16 55.14 -38.73
C LEU A 15 -4.88 55.94 -38.56
N TYR A 16 -3.93 55.43 -37.77
CA TYR A 16 -2.52 55.76 -37.94
C TYR A 16 -1.72 54.47 -38.06
N ALA A 17 -0.87 54.48 -39.07
CA ALA A 17 -0.13 53.36 -39.60
C ALA A 17 1.21 53.14 -38.88
N CYS A 18 1.69 51.90 -38.95
CA CYS A 18 3.09 51.46 -39.01
C CYS A 18 4.08 51.99 -37.96
N GLY A 19 4.32 51.17 -36.94
CA GLY A 19 5.61 51.05 -36.27
C GLY A 19 5.79 49.59 -35.89
N GLY A 20 6.65 48.86 -36.62
CA GLY A 20 6.96 47.46 -36.31
C GLY A 20 7.76 47.39 -35.02
N GLU A 21 7.19 46.78 -33.99
CA GLU A 21 7.95 46.24 -32.87
C GLU A 21 8.59 44.92 -33.31
N PRO A 22 9.84 44.64 -32.92
CA PRO A 22 10.49 43.39 -33.26
C PRO A 22 9.72 42.25 -32.60
N ASP A 23 9.38 41.27 -33.42
CA ASP A 23 8.87 39.96 -33.01
C ASP A 23 9.96 39.29 -32.14
N GLU A 24 9.90 39.51 -30.82
CA GLU A 24 10.55 38.63 -29.85
C GLU A 24 9.81 37.30 -29.81
N SER A 25 9.89 36.58 -30.94
CA SER A 25 9.87 35.13 -30.99
C SER A 25 11.15 34.61 -30.31
N GLY A 26 11.32 34.95 -29.03
CA GLY A 26 12.15 34.16 -28.14
C GLY A 26 11.44 32.83 -27.99
N ALA A 27 12.10 31.74 -28.41
CA ALA A 27 11.74 30.42 -27.93
C ALA A 27 11.55 30.55 -26.41
N ALA A 28 10.36 30.23 -25.92
CA ALA A 28 10.13 30.16 -24.49
C ALA A 28 11.19 29.19 -23.95
N ALA A 29 12.24 29.74 -23.34
CA ALA A 29 13.13 28.94 -22.52
C ALA A 29 12.20 28.28 -21.51
N ASP A 30 12.19 26.94 -21.47
CA ASP A 30 11.43 26.20 -20.47
C ASP A 30 11.73 26.86 -19.12
N ALA A 31 10.67 27.37 -18.46
CA ALA A 31 10.82 27.93 -17.15
C ALA A 31 11.51 26.88 -16.26
N PRO A 32 12.46 27.29 -15.40
CA PRO A 32 13.21 26.33 -14.58
C PRO A 32 12.24 25.42 -13.83
N GLU A 33 12.48 24.11 -13.90
CA GLU A 33 11.68 23.10 -13.22
C GLU A 33 11.57 23.45 -11.73
N THR A 34 10.34 23.67 -11.26
CA THR A 34 10.12 23.88 -9.83
C THR A 34 10.00 22.53 -9.13
N LEU A 35 10.44 22.47 -7.86
CA LEU A 35 10.28 21.26 -7.05
C LEU A 35 8.80 20.82 -6.99
N ALA A 36 7.87 21.76 -6.86
CA ALA A 36 6.44 21.46 -6.82
C ALA A 36 5.96 20.74 -8.09
N THR A 37 6.29 21.28 -9.27
CA THR A 37 5.93 20.66 -10.56
C THR A 37 6.51 19.25 -10.70
N LEU A 38 7.77 19.05 -10.32
CA LEU A 38 8.41 17.73 -10.33
C LEU A 38 7.66 16.73 -9.44
N LEU A 39 7.33 17.13 -8.21
CA LEU A 39 6.66 16.27 -7.25
C LEU A 39 5.22 15.92 -7.70
N ASP A 40 4.49 16.89 -8.25
CA ASP A 40 3.13 16.69 -8.78
C ASP A 40 3.14 15.73 -9.97
N GLU A 41 4.06 15.91 -10.93
CA GLU A 41 4.18 15.00 -12.08
C GLU A 41 4.56 13.58 -11.66
N TYR A 42 5.48 13.44 -10.70
CA TYR A 42 5.83 12.14 -10.16
C TYR A 42 4.59 11.49 -9.51
N PHE A 43 3.84 12.27 -8.73
CA PHE A 43 2.66 11.78 -8.03
C PHE A 43 1.64 11.22 -9.01
N GLU A 44 1.29 11.98 -10.06
CA GLU A 44 0.34 11.54 -11.10
C GLU A 44 0.80 10.27 -11.83
N LYS A 45 2.08 10.22 -12.25
CA LYS A 45 2.64 9.02 -12.89
C LYS A 45 2.70 7.82 -11.94
N ASN A 46 2.95 8.07 -10.66
CA ASN A 46 2.96 7.04 -9.65
C ASN A 46 1.55 6.48 -9.42
N LEU A 47 0.50 7.30 -9.43
CA LEU A 47 -0.89 6.84 -9.33
C LEU A 47 -1.30 5.99 -10.53
N GLU A 48 -0.93 6.40 -11.74
CA GLU A 48 -1.19 5.60 -12.95
C GLU A 48 -0.50 4.23 -12.89
N LEU A 49 0.76 4.21 -12.45
CA LEU A 49 1.51 2.96 -12.26
C LEU A 49 0.93 2.13 -11.10
N ASN A 50 0.38 2.75 -10.05
CA ASN A 50 -0.17 2.08 -8.86
C ASN A 50 -1.68 2.34 -8.71
N PRO A 51 -2.56 1.71 -9.51
CA PRO A 51 -4.01 1.94 -9.45
C PRO A 51 -4.63 1.80 -8.05
N LEU A 52 -4.18 0.84 -7.24
CA LEU A 52 -4.68 0.67 -5.87
C LEU A 52 -4.28 1.81 -4.92
N SER A 53 -3.15 2.47 -5.18
CA SER A 53 -2.76 3.67 -4.42
C SER A 53 -3.70 4.83 -4.74
N ALA A 54 -4.14 4.98 -6.00
CA ALA A 54 -5.15 5.96 -6.38
C ALA A 54 -6.48 5.69 -5.65
N THR A 55 -6.97 4.45 -5.70
CA THR A 55 -8.19 4.05 -4.96
C THR A 55 -8.07 4.34 -3.46
N SER A 56 -6.90 4.11 -2.86
CA SER A 56 -6.70 4.32 -1.41
C SER A 56 -6.83 5.77 -0.94
N ILE A 57 -6.72 6.73 -1.86
CA ILE A 57 -6.89 8.17 -1.59
C ILE A 57 -8.20 8.73 -2.18
N GLY A 58 -9.07 7.86 -2.71
CA GLY A 58 -10.36 8.24 -3.31
C GLY A 58 -10.26 8.73 -4.76
N ASP A 59 -9.18 8.42 -5.47
CA ASP A 59 -9.04 8.70 -6.90
C ASP A 59 -9.46 7.47 -7.72
N ASP A 60 -10.60 7.59 -8.42
CA ASP A 60 -11.29 6.51 -9.12
C ASP A 60 -10.86 6.35 -10.59
N ARG A 61 -9.92 7.18 -11.08
CA ARG A 61 -9.48 7.20 -12.49
C ARG A 61 -8.93 5.87 -12.99
N TYR A 62 -8.44 5.03 -12.09
CA TYR A 62 -7.78 3.75 -12.39
C TYR A 62 -8.47 2.56 -11.73
N ASP A 63 -9.73 2.72 -11.29
CA ASP A 63 -10.42 1.67 -10.55
C ASP A 63 -10.73 0.41 -11.37
N ASP A 64 -10.61 0.50 -12.69
CA ASP A 64 -10.73 -0.60 -13.64
C ASP A 64 -9.45 -1.46 -13.76
N ARG A 65 -8.36 -1.07 -13.10
CA ARG A 65 -7.02 -1.67 -13.30
C ARG A 65 -6.49 -2.36 -12.06
N TYR A 66 -5.83 -3.49 -12.25
CA TYR A 66 -5.00 -4.13 -11.22
C TYR A 66 -3.60 -4.37 -11.80
N ALA A 67 -2.59 -3.70 -11.23
CA ALA A 67 -1.24 -3.77 -11.75
C ALA A 67 -0.55 -5.09 -11.36
N ASN A 68 0.10 -5.74 -12.32
CA ASN A 68 1.02 -6.85 -12.06
C ASN A 68 2.35 -6.32 -11.50
N SER A 69 2.34 -5.84 -10.26
CA SER A 69 3.46 -5.10 -9.65
C SER A 69 4.74 -5.90 -9.44
N ILE A 70 4.65 -7.23 -9.56
CA ILE A 70 5.77 -8.16 -9.44
C ILE A 70 6.26 -8.66 -10.81
N GLY A 71 5.66 -8.20 -11.91
CA GLY A 71 6.07 -8.53 -13.27
C GLY A 71 7.28 -7.71 -13.76
N PRO A 72 8.04 -8.22 -14.74
CA PRO A 72 9.25 -7.54 -15.22
C PRO A 72 8.95 -6.17 -15.86
N GLU A 73 7.84 -6.02 -16.58
CA GLU A 73 7.46 -4.76 -17.22
C GLU A 73 7.17 -3.67 -16.16
N TYR A 74 6.45 -4.03 -15.11
CA TYR A 74 6.17 -3.11 -14.01
C TYR A 74 7.44 -2.69 -13.28
N ARG A 75 8.32 -3.65 -12.98
CA ARG A 75 9.60 -3.34 -12.30
C ARG A 75 10.47 -2.43 -13.16
N ALA A 76 10.52 -2.65 -14.48
CA ALA A 76 11.24 -1.77 -15.41
C ALA A 76 10.64 -0.36 -15.43
N ALA A 77 9.31 -0.22 -15.53
CA ALA A 77 8.63 1.07 -15.49
C ALA A 77 8.84 1.80 -14.15
N ARG A 78 8.84 1.06 -13.03
CA ARG A 78 9.11 1.57 -11.69
C ARG A 78 10.55 2.08 -11.55
N HIS A 79 11.51 1.34 -12.08
CA HIS A 79 12.92 1.73 -12.14
C HIS A 79 13.11 3.00 -12.97
N GLU A 80 12.53 3.05 -14.17
CA GLU A 80 12.59 4.21 -15.06
C GLU A 80 11.99 5.45 -14.40
N LEU A 81 10.81 5.31 -13.79
CA LEU A 81 10.14 6.40 -13.08
C LEU A 81 11.01 6.91 -11.92
N ASN A 82 11.58 6.01 -11.10
CA ASN A 82 12.45 6.40 -9.99
C ASN A 82 13.71 7.13 -10.48
N THR A 83 14.40 6.54 -11.46
CA THR A 83 15.66 7.06 -11.99
C THR A 83 15.48 8.42 -12.64
N THR A 84 14.45 8.56 -13.49
CA THR A 84 14.16 9.81 -14.19
C THR A 84 13.89 10.95 -13.22
N PHE A 85 13.04 10.72 -12.21
CA PHE A 85 12.68 11.77 -11.28
C PHE A 85 13.77 12.07 -10.24
N LEU A 86 14.62 11.10 -9.89
CA LEU A 86 15.80 11.36 -9.08
C LEU A 86 16.79 12.27 -9.83
N GLN A 87 17.06 11.99 -11.11
CA GLN A 87 17.94 12.82 -11.94
C GLN A 87 17.41 14.24 -12.11
N ARG A 88 16.10 14.40 -12.36
CA ARG A 88 15.46 15.72 -12.44
C ARG A 88 15.58 16.47 -11.11
N LEU A 89 15.33 15.79 -9.98
CA LEU A 89 15.45 16.38 -8.65
C LEU A 89 16.87 16.90 -8.39
N GLU A 90 17.89 16.14 -8.78
CA GLU A 90 19.30 16.52 -8.58
C GLU A 90 19.74 17.73 -9.42
N SER A 91 18.96 18.12 -10.44
CA SER A 91 19.18 19.34 -11.21
C SER A 91 18.68 20.62 -10.49
N ILE A 92 17.82 20.46 -9.48
CA ILE A 92 17.29 21.58 -8.68
C ILE A 92 18.33 21.99 -7.64
N ASP A 93 18.71 23.28 -7.61
CA ASP A 93 19.60 23.83 -6.60
C ASP A 93 18.93 23.84 -5.22
N ARG A 94 19.23 22.82 -4.42
CA ARG A 94 18.75 22.67 -3.04
C ARG A 94 19.03 23.89 -2.17
N SER A 95 20.10 24.64 -2.42
CA SER A 95 20.45 25.83 -1.62
C SER A 95 19.55 27.04 -1.87
N ALA A 96 18.84 27.05 -3.00
CA ALA A 96 17.87 28.07 -3.37
C ALA A 96 16.46 27.80 -2.80
N LEU A 97 16.23 26.62 -2.21
CA LEU A 97 14.95 26.19 -1.67
C LEU A 97 14.69 26.74 -0.26
N ASN A 98 13.43 26.99 0.05
CA ASN A 98 13.03 27.32 1.43
C ASN A 98 13.05 26.07 2.33
N ARG A 99 12.91 26.26 3.65
CA ARG A 99 12.99 25.16 4.63
C ARG A 99 12.02 24.00 4.35
N GLN A 100 10.78 24.29 3.94
CA GLN A 100 9.77 23.26 3.68
C GLN A 100 10.10 22.51 2.38
N GLU A 101 10.54 23.23 1.35
CA GLU A 101 10.97 22.64 0.08
C GLU A 101 12.22 21.77 0.26
N ILE A 102 13.18 22.20 1.09
CA ILE A 102 14.35 21.39 1.44
C ILE A 102 13.92 20.06 2.07
N LEU A 103 12.93 20.08 2.98
CA LEU A 103 12.42 18.85 3.58
C LEU A 103 11.76 17.95 2.52
N SER A 104 10.90 18.51 1.67
CA SER A 104 10.26 17.76 0.58
C SER A 104 11.29 17.18 -0.40
N TYR A 105 12.32 17.95 -0.74
CA TYR A 105 13.45 17.52 -1.56
C TYR A 105 14.17 16.32 -0.92
N ASP A 106 14.58 16.44 0.33
CA ASP A 106 15.36 15.42 1.03
C ASP A 106 14.55 14.12 1.22
N MET A 107 13.27 14.24 1.58
CA MET A 107 12.37 13.09 1.71
C MET A 107 12.14 12.40 0.38
N PHE A 108 11.95 13.16 -0.70
CA PHE A 108 11.77 12.59 -2.03
C PHE A 108 13.05 11.91 -2.51
N LYS A 109 14.20 12.55 -2.34
CA LYS A 109 15.52 11.98 -2.67
C LYS A 109 15.73 10.65 -1.94
N LEU A 110 15.58 10.64 -0.61
CA LEU A 110 15.72 9.46 0.22
C LEU A 110 14.79 8.33 -0.25
N ALA A 111 13.53 8.63 -0.58
CA ALA A 111 12.57 7.64 -1.03
C ALA A 111 12.92 7.05 -2.41
N ARG A 112 13.46 7.84 -3.35
CA ARG A 112 13.88 7.36 -4.67
C ARG A 112 15.16 6.54 -4.59
N GLU A 113 16.17 7.01 -3.86
CA GLU A 113 17.42 6.29 -3.63
C GLU A 113 17.16 4.95 -2.94
N SER A 114 16.31 4.94 -1.91
CA SER A 114 15.92 3.71 -1.20
C SER A 114 15.20 2.74 -2.13
N ALA A 115 14.28 3.23 -2.97
CA ALA A 115 13.56 2.39 -3.92
C ALA A 115 14.48 1.74 -4.96
N LEU A 116 15.45 2.50 -5.50
CA LEU A 116 16.44 1.99 -6.45
C LEU A 116 17.42 1.00 -5.79
N ALA A 117 17.89 1.30 -4.58
CA ALA A 117 18.76 0.40 -3.83
C ALA A 117 18.06 -0.92 -3.48
N ALA A 118 16.74 -0.90 -3.23
CA ALA A 118 15.96 -2.10 -2.94
C ALA A 118 15.91 -3.10 -4.12
N GLU A 119 16.14 -2.64 -5.36
CA GLU A 119 16.12 -3.48 -6.56
C GLU A 119 17.29 -4.49 -6.61
N ALA A 120 18.35 -4.25 -5.82
CA ALA A 120 19.44 -5.23 -5.62
C ALA A 120 18.96 -6.51 -4.91
N TYR A 121 17.80 -6.47 -4.26
CA TYR A 121 17.25 -7.59 -3.50
C TYR A 121 16.02 -8.18 -4.21
N PRO A 122 16.04 -9.46 -4.62
CA PRO A 122 15.02 -10.06 -5.46
C PRO A 122 13.75 -10.45 -4.66
N SER A 123 13.19 -9.52 -3.90
CA SER A 123 11.98 -9.70 -3.08
C SER A 123 10.76 -10.17 -3.89
N HIS A 124 10.69 -9.81 -5.17
CA HIS A 124 9.64 -10.23 -6.10
C HIS A 124 9.59 -11.75 -6.34
N LEU A 125 10.67 -12.48 -6.04
CA LEU A 125 10.73 -13.95 -6.10
C LEU A 125 10.05 -14.65 -4.91
N ALA A 126 9.79 -13.92 -3.84
CA ALA A 126 9.08 -14.40 -2.66
C ALA A 126 7.89 -13.46 -2.31
N PRO A 127 6.94 -13.25 -3.24
CA PRO A 127 6.05 -12.10 -3.23
C PRO A 127 4.96 -12.12 -2.15
N MET A 128 4.72 -13.28 -1.50
CA MET A 128 3.54 -13.47 -0.64
C MET A 128 3.89 -14.32 0.59
N ASN A 129 3.24 -14.02 1.73
CA ASN A 129 3.24 -14.83 2.95
C ASN A 129 1.94 -14.60 3.74
N GLN A 130 1.79 -15.24 4.90
CA GLN A 130 0.57 -15.21 5.72
C GLN A 130 0.17 -13.83 6.26
N PHE A 131 1.07 -12.84 6.25
CA PHE A 131 0.78 -11.45 6.66
C PHE A 131 0.73 -10.49 5.48
N ARG A 132 1.64 -10.64 4.52
CA ARG A 132 1.73 -9.80 3.32
C ARG A 132 1.31 -10.64 2.12
N SER A 133 0.04 -10.55 1.76
CA SER A 133 -0.49 -11.28 0.61
C SER A 133 -1.38 -10.40 -0.26
N ALA A 134 -1.07 -10.38 -1.56
CA ALA A 134 -1.97 -9.84 -2.57
C ALA A 134 -3.32 -10.58 -2.58
N THR A 135 -3.37 -11.87 -2.19
CA THR A 135 -4.64 -12.62 -2.13
C THR A 135 -5.58 -12.07 -1.07
N SER A 136 -5.13 -11.92 0.18
CA SER A 136 -5.98 -11.40 1.26
C SER A 136 -6.37 -9.94 1.01
N SER A 137 -5.45 -9.16 0.45
CA SER A 137 -5.72 -7.78 0.04
C SER A 137 -6.79 -7.70 -1.05
N PHE A 138 -6.75 -8.60 -2.03
CA PHE A 138 -7.73 -8.65 -3.12
C PHE A 138 -9.10 -9.17 -2.67
N VAL A 139 -9.13 -10.16 -1.76
CA VAL A 139 -10.38 -10.61 -1.12
C VAL A 139 -11.05 -9.45 -0.39
N ARG A 140 -10.31 -8.71 0.44
CA ARG A 140 -10.85 -7.53 1.13
C ARG A 140 -11.30 -6.43 0.14
N LEU A 141 -10.57 -6.25 -0.96
CA LEU A 141 -10.95 -5.30 -2.00
C LEU A 141 -12.30 -5.66 -2.64
N GLY A 142 -12.55 -6.95 -2.87
CA GLY A 142 -13.73 -7.46 -3.54
C GLY A 142 -14.92 -7.84 -2.66
N SER A 143 -14.75 -7.84 -1.34
CA SER A 143 -15.82 -8.22 -0.40
C SER A 143 -16.83 -7.11 -0.10
N GLY A 144 -16.67 -5.92 -0.67
CA GLY A 144 -17.49 -4.74 -0.36
C GLY A 144 -17.15 -4.04 0.96
N SER A 145 -16.14 -4.53 1.70
CA SER A 145 -15.65 -3.93 2.96
C SER A 145 -14.26 -3.31 2.84
N GLY A 146 -13.72 -3.26 1.62
CA GLY A 146 -12.41 -2.70 1.31
C GLY A 146 -12.45 -1.27 0.81
N LEU A 147 -11.37 -0.88 0.13
CA LEU A 147 -11.20 0.47 -0.43
C LEU A 147 -11.95 0.67 -1.75
N HIS A 148 -12.31 -0.40 -2.45
CA HIS A 148 -13.04 -0.32 -3.71
C HIS A 148 -14.52 -0.05 -3.43
N PRO A 149 -15.12 1.01 -3.97
CA PRO A 149 -16.53 1.31 -3.74
C PRO A 149 -17.45 0.32 -4.44
N PHE A 150 -18.65 0.11 -3.93
CA PHE A 150 -19.70 -0.69 -4.57
C PHE A 150 -21.04 0.06 -4.57
N GLU A 151 -20.99 1.34 -4.96
CA GLU A 151 -22.12 2.27 -4.85
C GLU A 151 -22.81 2.52 -6.20
N THR A 152 -22.08 2.37 -7.31
CA THR A 152 -22.57 2.65 -8.66
C THR A 152 -22.33 1.48 -9.60
N VAL A 153 -23.12 1.35 -10.67
CA VAL A 153 -22.92 0.31 -11.70
C VAL A 153 -21.48 0.31 -12.23
N LYS A 154 -20.88 1.49 -12.44
CA LYS A 154 -19.48 1.62 -12.86
C LYS A 154 -18.54 0.95 -11.88
N ASN A 155 -18.73 1.11 -10.56
CA ASN A 155 -17.83 0.50 -9.60
C ASN A 155 -17.86 -1.04 -9.66
N TYR A 156 -19.02 -1.64 -9.91
CA TYR A 156 -19.12 -3.08 -10.10
C TYR A 156 -18.38 -3.55 -11.37
N ASP A 157 -18.50 -2.80 -12.47
CA ASP A 157 -17.81 -3.08 -13.73
C ASP A 157 -16.28 -2.85 -13.61
N ASP A 158 -15.86 -1.85 -12.86
CA ASP A 158 -14.45 -1.57 -12.54
C ASP A 158 -13.83 -2.74 -11.77
N PHE A 159 -14.50 -3.24 -10.72
CA PHE A 159 -13.99 -4.39 -9.96
C PHE A 159 -13.92 -5.66 -10.83
N LEU A 160 -14.92 -5.92 -11.67
CA LEU A 160 -14.87 -7.02 -12.64
C LEU A 160 -13.64 -6.92 -13.56
N SER A 161 -13.26 -5.70 -13.95
CA SER A 161 -12.07 -5.45 -14.76
C SER A 161 -10.77 -5.75 -14.01
N ARG A 162 -10.71 -5.48 -12.70
CA ARG A 162 -9.56 -5.83 -11.85
C ARG A 162 -9.31 -7.32 -11.72
N ILE A 163 -10.33 -8.17 -11.82
CA ILE A 163 -10.20 -9.62 -11.67
C ILE A 163 -9.18 -10.18 -12.67
N GLY A 164 -9.23 -9.74 -13.93
CA GLY A 164 -8.26 -10.15 -14.94
C GLY A 164 -6.81 -9.84 -14.54
N GLY A 165 -6.55 -8.61 -14.09
CA GLY A 165 -5.22 -8.20 -13.61
C GLY A 165 -4.76 -8.96 -12.37
N PHE A 166 -5.67 -9.28 -11.44
CA PHE A 166 -5.35 -10.12 -10.28
C PHE A 166 -4.99 -11.56 -10.69
N THR A 167 -5.73 -12.17 -11.61
CA THR A 167 -5.39 -13.52 -12.09
C THR A 167 -4.02 -13.56 -12.77
N ALA A 168 -3.69 -12.53 -13.55
CA ALA A 168 -2.36 -12.38 -14.15
C ALA A 168 -1.25 -12.19 -13.10
N TYR A 169 -1.51 -11.42 -12.04
CA TYR A 169 -0.61 -11.30 -10.89
C TYR A 169 -0.36 -12.66 -10.23
N VAL A 170 -1.40 -13.47 -10.02
CA VAL A 170 -1.26 -14.81 -9.42
C VAL A 170 -0.38 -15.72 -10.27
N ASP A 171 -0.57 -15.72 -11.59
CA ASP A 171 0.26 -16.52 -12.50
C ASP A 171 1.73 -16.01 -12.49
N GLN A 172 1.95 -14.69 -12.43
CA GLN A 172 3.28 -14.10 -12.26
C GLN A 172 3.90 -14.49 -10.91
N ALA A 173 3.13 -14.52 -9.83
CA ALA A 173 3.63 -14.91 -8.51
C ALA A 173 4.10 -16.36 -8.52
N ILE A 174 3.37 -17.27 -9.17
CA ILE A 174 3.79 -18.67 -9.35
C ILE A 174 5.09 -18.74 -10.16
N ALA A 175 5.21 -17.99 -11.25
CA ALA A 175 6.42 -17.96 -12.07
C ALA A 175 7.63 -17.45 -11.26
N ASN A 176 7.48 -16.31 -10.59
CA ASN A 176 8.52 -15.73 -9.75
C ASN A 176 8.94 -16.66 -8.60
N MET A 177 7.99 -17.35 -7.97
CA MET A 177 8.29 -18.30 -6.90
C MET A 177 9.04 -19.54 -7.40
N ARG A 178 8.80 -19.99 -8.63
CA ARG A 178 9.61 -21.06 -9.26
C ARG A 178 11.04 -20.60 -9.47
N GLU A 179 11.23 -19.40 -10.03
CA GLU A 179 12.55 -18.80 -10.17
C GLU A 179 13.23 -18.59 -8.80
N GLY A 180 12.45 -18.19 -7.78
CA GLY A 180 12.93 -18.08 -6.40
C GLY A 180 13.43 -19.40 -5.82
N ILE A 181 12.78 -20.52 -6.12
CA ILE A 181 13.28 -21.85 -5.75
C ILE A 181 14.65 -22.10 -6.38
N ASP A 182 14.78 -21.85 -7.69
CA ASP A 182 16.03 -22.09 -8.42
C ASP A 182 17.19 -21.19 -7.92
N GLN A 183 16.86 -19.98 -7.46
CA GLN A 183 17.83 -19.01 -6.93
C GLN A 183 18.06 -19.12 -5.40
N GLY A 184 17.36 -20.02 -4.71
CA GLY A 184 17.42 -20.12 -3.25
C GLY A 184 16.77 -18.95 -2.49
N VAL A 185 15.92 -18.18 -3.17
CA VAL A 185 15.14 -17.06 -2.62
C VAL A 185 13.71 -17.54 -2.36
N THR A 186 13.49 -18.15 -1.20
CA THR A 186 12.18 -18.67 -0.79
C THR A 186 11.72 -18.11 0.56
N GLN A 187 10.41 -18.08 0.79
CA GLN A 187 9.85 -17.86 2.13
C GLN A 187 10.19 -19.05 3.04
N PRO A 188 10.25 -18.86 4.37
CA PRO A 188 10.32 -19.96 5.31
C PRO A 188 9.13 -20.90 5.17
N LYS A 189 9.39 -22.20 5.19
CA LYS A 189 8.37 -23.25 5.08
C LYS A 189 7.25 -23.11 6.11
N ILE A 190 7.61 -22.83 7.36
CA ILE A 190 6.64 -22.65 8.46
C ILE A 190 5.67 -21.49 8.22
N LEU A 191 6.09 -20.46 7.49
CA LEU A 191 5.22 -19.33 7.12
C LEU A 191 4.23 -19.76 6.04
N MET A 192 4.70 -20.51 5.04
CA MET A 192 3.87 -20.96 3.93
C MET A 192 2.84 -22.02 4.33
N GLN A 193 3.15 -22.85 5.33
CA GLN A 193 2.18 -23.76 5.94
C GLN A 193 1.01 -23.01 6.59
N LYS A 194 1.26 -21.82 7.18
CA LYS A 194 0.20 -20.96 7.73
C LYS A 194 -0.56 -20.19 6.65
N PHE A 195 0.00 -20.06 5.46
CA PHE A 195 -0.64 -19.38 4.34
C PHE A 195 -1.65 -20.28 3.61
N LEU A 196 -1.42 -21.60 3.54
CA LEU A 196 -2.32 -22.53 2.85
C LEU A 196 -3.79 -22.43 3.27
N PRO A 197 -4.15 -22.44 4.58
CA PRO A 197 -5.56 -22.32 4.98
C PRO A 197 -6.22 -21.03 4.51
N GLN A 198 -5.45 -19.94 4.35
CA GLN A 198 -5.98 -18.68 3.82
C GLN A 198 -6.38 -18.81 2.34
N LEU A 199 -5.62 -19.58 1.55
CA LEU A 199 -5.98 -19.88 0.16
C LEU A 199 -7.13 -20.87 0.07
N GLU A 200 -7.13 -21.90 0.92
CA GLU A 200 -8.19 -22.92 0.98
C GLU A 200 -9.55 -22.29 1.28
N SER A 201 -9.62 -21.30 2.18
CA SER A 201 -10.86 -20.56 2.47
C SER A 201 -11.51 -19.85 1.28
N GLN A 202 -10.80 -19.73 0.15
CA GLN A 202 -11.31 -19.12 -1.09
C GLN A 202 -11.80 -20.17 -2.10
N LEU A 203 -11.64 -21.46 -1.79
CA LEU A 203 -12.08 -22.59 -2.60
C LEU A 203 -13.44 -23.08 -2.09
N VAL A 204 -14.49 -22.36 -2.48
CA VAL A 204 -15.87 -22.64 -2.06
C VAL A 204 -16.60 -23.53 -3.07
N ASP A 205 -17.62 -24.26 -2.61
CA ASP A 205 -18.40 -25.19 -3.44
C ASP A 205 -19.45 -24.47 -4.30
N SER A 206 -19.92 -23.30 -3.84
CA SER A 206 -20.85 -22.45 -4.57
C SER A 206 -20.38 -20.99 -4.62
N VAL A 207 -20.74 -20.27 -5.69
CA VAL A 207 -20.32 -18.87 -5.88
C VAL A 207 -20.90 -17.96 -4.79
N GLU A 208 -22.07 -18.28 -4.26
CA GLU A 208 -22.75 -17.54 -3.21
C GLU A 208 -22.03 -17.62 -1.85
N GLU A 209 -21.23 -18.66 -1.61
CA GLU A 209 -20.39 -18.79 -0.40
C GLU A 209 -19.10 -17.95 -0.49
N SER A 210 -18.78 -17.43 -1.67
CA SER A 210 -17.59 -16.61 -1.87
C SER A 210 -17.78 -15.21 -1.29
N GLY A 211 -16.80 -14.71 -0.54
CA GLY A 211 -16.79 -13.31 -0.09
C GLY A 211 -16.84 -12.29 -1.23
N PHE A 212 -16.41 -12.67 -2.45
CA PHE A 212 -16.53 -11.85 -3.65
C PHE A 212 -17.98 -11.70 -4.15
N TYR A 213 -18.92 -12.50 -3.65
CA TYR A 213 -20.34 -12.40 -3.95
C TYR A 213 -21.08 -11.42 -3.04
N SER A 214 -20.51 -11.06 -1.88
CA SER A 214 -21.14 -10.15 -0.92
C SER A 214 -21.61 -8.81 -1.52
N PRO A 215 -20.89 -8.15 -2.46
CA PRO A 215 -21.40 -6.94 -3.11
C PRO A 215 -22.69 -7.15 -3.92
N ILE A 216 -22.97 -8.36 -4.40
CA ILE A 216 -24.22 -8.67 -5.10
C ILE A 216 -25.39 -8.75 -4.11
N GLU A 217 -25.15 -9.27 -2.91
CA GLU A 217 -26.17 -9.38 -1.86
C GLU A 217 -26.59 -8.02 -1.31
N THR A 218 -25.67 -7.06 -1.27
CA THR A 218 -25.88 -5.71 -0.75
C THR A 218 -26.06 -4.65 -1.83
N MET A 219 -26.37 -5.07 -3.06
CA MET A 219 -26.47 -4.17 -4.22
C MET A 219 -27.50 -3.05 -4.02
N PRO A 220 -27.14 -1.76 -4.26
CA PRO A 220 -28.01 -0.60 -3.99
C PRO A 220 -29.41 -0.72 -4.59
N GLU A 221 -30.45 -0.35 -3.84
CA GLU A 221 -31.87 -0.55 -4.21
C GLU A 221 -32.28 0.12 -5.53
N ASP A 222 -31.63 1.21 -5.89
CA ASP A 222 -31.91 2.06 -7.06
C ASP A 222 -31.39 1.51 -8.40
N PHE A 223 -30.61 0.42 -8.39
CA PHE A 223 -30.14 -0.22 -9.62
C PHE A 223 -31.32 -0.77 -10.45
N SER A 224 -31.24 -0.59 -11.77
CA SER A 224 -32.25 -1.11 -12.70
C SER A 224 -32.29 -2.64 -12.66
N ALA A 225 -33.45 -3.24 -12.94
CA ALA A 225 -33.56 -4.70 -12.99
C ALA A 225 -32.59 -5.34 -14.01
N ALA A 226 -32.35 -4.65 -15.13
CA ALA A 226 -31.42 -5.09 -16.16
C ALA A 226 -29.96 -5.07 -15.66
N ASP A 227 -29.56 -4.03 -14.93
CA ASP A 227 -28.21 -3.95 -14.36
C ASP A 227 -28.00 -4.99 -13.27
N ARG A 228 -29.01 -5.22 -12.41
CA ARG A 228 -28.96 -6.27 -11.38
C ARG A 228 -28.74 -7.65 -11.98
N GLU A 229 -29.52 -8.01 -12.99
CA GLU A 229 -29.41 -9.30 -13.67
C GLU A 229 -28.04 -9.44 -14.33
N ARG A 230 -27.62 -8.43 -15.11
CA ARG A 230 -26.33 -8.41 -15.80
C ARG A 230 -25.15 -8.54 -14.85
N LEU A 231 -25.12 -7.75 -13.78
CA LEU A 231 -24.02 -7.73 -12.81
C LEU A 231 -23.98 -9.02 -11.99
N THR A 232 -25.14 -9.53 -11.57
CA THR A 232 -25.21 -10.82 -10.85
C THR A 232 -24.59 -11.93 -11.67
N GLU A 233 -25.01 -12.09 -12.94
CA GLU A 233 -24.48 -13.13 -13.82
C GLU A 233 -22.99 -12.92 -14.11
N ALA A 234 -22.55 -11.68 -14.32
CA ALA A 234 -21.13 -11.37 -14.55
C ALA A 234 -20.25 -11.74 -13.35
N TYR A 235 -20.70 -11.46 -12.12
CA TYR A 235 -19.96 -11.82 -10.90
C TYR A 235 -19.92 -13.33 -10.69
N LYS A 236 -21.04 -14.04 -10.88
CA LYS A 236 -21.06 -15.51 -10.80
C LYS A 236 -20.04 -16.13 -11.75
N VAL A 237 -20.03 -15.67 -13.01
CA VAL A 237 -19.08 -16.14 -14.02
C VAL A 237 -17.64 -15.79 -13.64
N ALA A 238 -17.38 -14.58 -13.16
CA ALA A 238 -16.02 -14.18 -12.77
C ALA A 238 -15.50 -14.96 -11.55
N ILE A 239 -16.34 -15.19 -10.55
CA ILE A 239 -15.99 -15.99 -9.36
C ILE A 239 -15.70 -17.44 -9.77
N GLU A 240 -16.62 -18.08 -10.48
CA GLU A 240 -16.53 -19.49 -10.88
C GLU A 240 -15.38 -19.75 -11.85
N ARG A 241 -15.19 -18.89 -12.85
CA ARG A 241 -14.29 -19.17 -13.98
C ARG A 241 -12.92 -18.51 -13.89
N GLN A 242 -12.76 -17.49 -13.04
CA GLN A 242 -11.50 -16.74 -12.93
C GLN A 242 -10.93 -16.80 -11.52
N LEU A 243 -11.69 -16.37 -10.51
CA LEU A 243 -11.18 -16.25 -9.14
C LEU A 243 -10.90 -17.61 -8.50
N ILE A 244 -11.91 -18.48 -8.36
CA ILE A 244 -11.74 -19.80 -7.73
C ILE A 244 -10.62 -20.59 -8.45
N PRO A 245 -10.56 -20.65 -9.79
CA PRO A 245 -9.46 -21.32 -10.48
C PRO A 245 -8.09 -20.69 -10.23
N ALA A 246 -7.96 -19.35 -10.11
CA ALA A 246 -6.70 -18.69 -9.80
C ALA A 246 -6.22 -19.05 -8.38
N PHE A 247 -7.12 -19.01 -7.40
CA PHE A 247 -6.83 -19.45 -6.03
C PHE A 247 -6.44 -20.93 -5.99
N ALA A 248 -7.15 -21.80 -6.72
CA ALA A 248 -6.86 -23.23 -6.77
C ALA A 248 -5.48 -23.52 -7.38
N ARG A 249 -5.11 -22.83 -8.46
CA ARG A 249 -3.75 -22.94 -9.06
C ARG A 249 -2.67 -22.54 -8.07
N LEU A 250 -2.86 -21.40 -7.38
CA LEU A 250 -1.91 -20.92 -6.39
C LEU A 250 -1.80 -21.88 -5.20
N HIS A 251 -2.93 -22.30 -4.63
CA HIS A 251 -2.98 -23.26 -3.53
C HIS A 251 -2.22 -24.53 -3.89
N HIS A 252 -2.57 -25.15 -5.02
CA HIS A 252 -1.94 -26.38 -5.49
C HIS A 252 -0.42 -26.21 -5.67
N PHE A 253 0.02 -25.11 -6.29
CA PHE A 253 1.44 -24.83 -6.45
C PHE A 253 2.16 -24.65 -5.10
N ILE A 254 1.58 -23.89 -4.17
CA ILE A 254 2.17 -23.66 -2.85
C ILE A 254 2.31 -24.99 -2.11
N GLU A 255 1.26 -25.81 -2.10
CA GLU A 255 1.22 -27.08 -1.40
C GLU A 255 2.21 -28.09 -1.98
N THR A 256 2.19 -28.28 -3.31
CA THR A 256 2.87 -29.42 -3.95
C THR A 256 4.26 -29.12 -4.45
N VAL A 257 4.60 -27.85 -4.67
CA VAL A 257 5.90 -27.44 -5.23
C VAL A 257 6.64 -26.51 -4.29
N TYR A 258 6.01 -25.42 -3.84
CA TYR A 258 6.71 -24.38 -3.10
C TYR A 258 7.10 -24.81 -1.69
N ILE A 259 6.16 -25.32 -0.88
CA ILE A 259 6.43 -25.76 0.50
C ILE A 259 7.49 -26.88 0.57
N PRO A 260 7.49 -27.90 -0.31
CA PRO A 260 8.55 -28.90 -0.34
C PRO A 260 9.94 -28.34 -0.65
N ALA A 261 10.03 -27.25 -1.42
CA ALA A 261 11.28 -26.61 -1.82
C ALA A 261 11.66 -25.40 -0.94
N ALA A 262 10.75 -24.92 -0.10
CA ALA A 262 10.95 -23.76 0.77
C ALA A 262 12.01 -24.04 1.84
N ARG A 263 12.76 -23.01 2.20
CA ARG A 263 13.80 -23.10 3.23
C ARG A 263 13.21 -23.37 4.62
N GLU A 264 13.93 -24.16 5.42
CA GLU A 264 13.58 -24.41 6.84
C GLU A 264 14.03 -23.27 7.76
N SER A 265 14.98 -22.44 7.32
CA SER A 265 15.47 -21.28 8.08
C SER A 265 14.41 -20.17 8.16
N VAL A 266 14.48 -19.33 9.19
CA VAL A 266 13.47 -18.27 9.44
C VAL A 266 13.98 -16.84 9.19
N GLY A 267 15.28 -16.59 9.35
CA GLY A 267 15.88 -15.25 9.18
C GLY A 267 16.25 -14.93 7.73
N LEU A 268 16.27 -13.64 7.37
CA LEU A 268 16.73 -13.18 6.05
C LEU A 268 18.20 -13.50 5.77
N LEU A 269 19.02 -13.60 6.83
CA LEU A 269 20.46 -13.96 6.76
C LEU A 269 20.71 -15.28 6.03
N ALA A 270 19.71 -16.17 5.97
CA ALA A 270 19.83 -17.45 5.26
C ALA A 270 19.56 -17.36 3.75
N LEU A 271 19.18 -16.19 3.23
CA LEU A 271 19.02 -15.94 1.81
C LEU A 271 20.35 -15.52 1.16
N PRO A 272 20.50 -15.66 -0.17
CA PRO A 272 21.59 -15.03 -0.90
C PRO A 272 21.68 -13.54 -0.57
N ASN A 273 22.87 -13.05 -0.21
CA ASN A 273 23.12 -11.68 0.25
C ASN A 273 22.21 -11.23 1.43
N GLY A 274 21.83 -12.17 2.30
CA GLY A 274 20.90 -11.94 3.40
C GLY A 274 21.36 -10.93 4.44
N ASP A 275 22.67 -10.81 4.67
CA ASP A 275 23.26 -9.84 5.61
C ASP A 275 23.03 -8.40 5.12
N ASP A 276 23.44 -8.11 3.88
CA ASP A 276 23.23 -6.80 3.25
C ASP A 276 21.74 -6.47 3.10
N TRP A 277 20.93 -7.47 2.73
CA TRP A 277 19.49 -7.29 2.63
C TRP A 277 18.86 -6.93 3.98
N TYR A 278 19.25 -7.62 5.05
CA TYR A 278 18.75 -7.30 6.39
C TYR A 278 19.20 -5.91 6.84
N ALA A 279 20.48 -5.57 6.65
CA ALA A 279 21.01 -4.24 6.97
C ALA A 279 20.31 -3.12 6.18
N HIS A 280 20.04 -3.33 4.89
CA HIS A 280 19.27 -2.40 4.07
C HIS A 280 17.85 -2.21 4.63
N ASN A 281 17.14 -3.30 4.97
CA ASN A 281 15.80 -3.19 5.55
C ASN A 281 15.81 -2.45 6.90
N VAL A 282 16.81 -2.69 7.75
CA VAL A 282 16.99 -1.98 9.02
C VAL A 282 17.16 -0.47 8.78
N ARG A 283 18.01 -0.08 7.82
CA ARG A 283 18.21 1.32 7.46
C ARG A 283 16.93 1.96 6.93
N VAL A 284 16.22 1.31 6.01
CA VAL A 284 14.99 1.84 5.43
C VAL A 284 13.87 2.01 6.46
N ILE A 285 13.74 1.07 7.41
CA ILE A 285 12.69 1.09 8.43
C ILE A 285 13.02 2.09 9.55
N THR A 286 14.27 2.11 10.01
CA THR A 286 14.67 2.95 11.15
C THR A 286 15.09 4.35 10.75
N THR A 287 15.46 4.56 9.48
CA THR A 287 16.12 5.78 8.96
C THR A 287 17.42 6.13 9.68
N THR A 288 18.02 5.16 10.38
CA THR A 288 19.30 5.34 11.08
C THR A 288 20.44 4.69 10.31
N GLU A 289 21.66 5.13 10.64
CA GLU A 289 22.91 4.53 10.16
C GLU A 289 23.42 3.40 11.07
N LEU A 290 22.67 3.05 12.13
CA LEU A 290 23.07 2.01 13.07
C LEU A 290 23.03 0.64 12.41
N THR A 291 24.00 -0.19 12.76
CA THR A 291 24.07 -1.58 12.34
C THR A 291 23.00 -2.43 13.04
N PRO A 292 22.58 -3.57 12.45
CA PRO A 292 21.69 -4.51 13.11
C PRO A 292 22.20 -4.95 14.50
N GLU A 293 23.51 -5.13 14.66
CA GLU A 293 24.14 -5.51 15.92
C GLU A 293 24.02 -4.41 16.99
N GLU A 294 24.25 -3.15 16.61
CA GLU A 294 24.08 -2.01 17.52
C GLU A 294 22.62 -1.88 17.98
N ILE A 295 21.66 -2.03 17.06
CA ILE A 295 20.23 -2.00 17.39
C ILE A 295 19.86 -3.18 18.29
N HIS A 296 20.38 -4.37 18.04
CA HIS A 296 20.15 -5.53 18.90
C HIS A 296 20.65 -5.27 20.32
N GLN A 297 21.86 -4.70 20.47
CA GLN A 297 22.42 -4.38 21.78
C GLN A 297 21.63 -3.30 22.51
N ILE A 298 21.15 -2.27 21.80
CA ILE A 298 20.22 -1.28 22.38
C ILE A 298 18.97 -1.98 22.90
N GLY A 299 18.38 -2.89 22.11
CA GLY A 299 17.20 -3.66 22.51
C GLY A 299 17.42 -4.47 23.80
N LEU A 300 18.55 -5.18 23.91
CA LEU A 300 18.90 -5.92 25.13
C LEU A 300 19.03 -5.01 26.35
N ASN A 301 19.66 -3.85 26.19
CA ASN A 301 19.81 -2.87 27.26
C ASN A 301 18.46 -2.31 27.70
N GLU A 302 17.57 -2.00 26.75
CA GLU A 302 16.23 -1.50 27.05
C GLU A 302 15.34 -2.54 27.72
N VAL A 303 15.42 -3.82 27.33
CA VAL A 303 14.71 -4.92 28.02
C VAL A 303 15.13 -4.98 29.48
N GLN A 304 16.45 -4.92 29.76
CA GLN A 304 16.94 -4.92 31.12
C GLN A 304 16.44 -3.70 31.91
N ARG A 305 16.57 -2.49 31.34
CA ARG A 305 16.12 -1.24 31.97
C ARG A 305 14.62 -1.29 32.31
N ILE A 306 13.78 -1.73 31.38
CA ILE A 306 12.33 -1.82 31.57
C ILE A 306 11.99 -2.87 32.65
N HIS A 307 12.65 -4.03 32.65
CA HIS A 307 12.46 -5.03 33.70
C HIS A 307 12.84 -4.50 35.10
N ASP A 308 13.89 -3.69 35.21
CA ASP A 308 14.25 -3.03 36.47
C ASP A 308 13.19 -2.01 36.92
N GLU A 309 12.64 -1.23 35.99
CA GLU A 309 11.54 -0.32 36.29
C GLU A 309 10.27 -1.06 36.75
N MET A 310 9.94 -2.18 36.10
CA MET A 310 8.80 -3.02 36.48
C MET A 310 8.96 -3.61 37.88
N ARG A 311 10.17 -4.07 38.25
CA ARG A 311 10.47 -4.47 39.64
C ARG A 311 10.25 -3.32 40.63
N GLY A 312 10.59 -2.09 40.25
CA GLY A 312 10.30 -0.90 41.05
C GLY A 312 8.79 -0.66 41.21
N VAL A 313 7.98 -0.92 40.18
CA VAL A 313 6.52 -0.85 40.26
C VAL A 313 5.96 -1.94 41.18
N MET A 314 6.42 -3.19 41.05
CA MET A 314 6.02 -4.31 41.92
C MET A 314 6.19 -3.94 43.41
N GLN A 315 7.35 -3.37 43.77
CA GLN A 315 7.60 -2.90 45.14
C GLN A 315 6.63 -1.81 45.59
N LYS A 316 6.30 -0.86 44.71
CA LYS A 316 5.37 0.25 45.04
C LYS A 316 3.95 -0.24 45.27
N VAL A 317 3.50 -1.24 44.51
CA VAL A 317 2.15 -1.81 44.65
C VAL A 317 2.07 -2.95 45.67
N GLY A 318 3.19 -3.28 46.31
CA GLY A 318 3.26 -4.34 47.33
C GLY A 318 3.04 -5.74 46.75
N PHE A 319 3.45 -5.97 45.50
CA PHE A 319 3.38 -7.29 44.89
C PHE A 319 4.59 -8.14 45.28
N ASP A 320 4.33 -9.30 45.85
CA ASP A 320 5.34 -10.31 46.20
C ASP A 320 5.42 -11.37 45.09
N GLY A 321 6.63 -11.72 44.63
CA GLY A 321 6.84 -12.69 43.56
C GLY A 321 7.94 -12.24 42.60
N ASP A 322 8.12 -12.97 41.50
CA ASP A 322 9.00 -12.56 40.40
C ASP A 322 8.26 -11.80 39.28
N LEU A 323 8.98 -11.40 38.24
CA LEU A 323 8.38 -10.68 37.11
C LEU A 323 7.36 -11.53 36.34
N GLN A 324 7.58 -12.86 36.25
CA GLN A 324 6.66 -13.74 35.56
C GLN A 324 5.35 -13.87 36.35
N ASP A 325 5.43 -13.99 37.68
CA ASP A 325 4.27 -13.95 38.56
C ASP A 325 3.50 -12.63 38.41
N PHE A 326 4.22 -11.50 38.34
CA PHE A 326 3.62 -10.19 38.16
C PHE A 326 2.93 -10.04 36.80
N PHE A 327 3.55 -10.55 35.72
CA PHE A 327 2.91 -10.57 34.40
C PHE A 327 1.66 -11.44 34.40
N GLN A 328 1.66 -12.59 35.08
CA GLN A 328 0.47 -13.42 35.20
C GLN A 328 -0.63 -12.68 35.97
N PHE A 329 -0.30 -12.08 37.11
CA PHE A 329 -1.23 -11.28 37.91
C PHE A 329 -1.90 -10.17 37.08
N VAL A 330 -1.13 -9.37 36.36
CA VAL A 330 -1.67 -8.29 35.52
C VAL A 330 -2.54 -8.82 34.36
N ASN A 331 -2.23 -10.00 33.82
CA ASN A 331 -2.97 -10.59 32.71
C ASN A 331 -4.19 -11.42 33.13
N GLU A 332 -4.33 -11.79 34.40
CA GLU A 332 -5.38 -12.72 34.86
C GLU A 332 -6.28 -12.15 35.96
N ASP A 333 -5.83 -11.17 36.74
CA ASP A 333 -6.65 -10.63 37.83
C ASP A 333 -7.89 -9.90 37.27
N PRO A 334 -9.12 -10.33 37.64
CA PRO A 334 -10.35 -9.72 37.15
C PRO A 334 -10.46 -8.22 37.41
N ALA A 335 -9.72 -7.67 38.38
CA ALA A 335 -9.68 -6.23 38.65
C ALA A 335 -9.13 -5.40 37.47
N PHE A 336 -8.39 -6.01 36.55
CA PHE A 336 -7.86 -5.35 35.34
C PHE A 336 -8.76 -5.51 34.11
N PHE A 337 -9.90 -6.18 34.23
CA PHE A 337 -10.81 -6.44 33.11
C PHE A 337 -12.18 -5.82 33.35
N TYR A 338 -12.73 -5.23 32.28
CA TYR A 338 -14.13 -4.83 32.26
C TYR A 338 -15.02 -6.04 31.99
N SER A 339 -16.20 -6.06 32.62
CA SER A 339 -17.16 -7.17 32.47
C SER A 339 -18.04 -7.02 31.23
N GLU A 340 -18.28 -5.77 30.80
CA GLU A 340 -19.13 -5.46 29.65
C GLU A 340 -18.36 -4.62 28.60
N PRO A 341 -18.54 -4.86 27.29
CA PRO A 341 -17.87 -4.11 26.23
C PRO A 341 -18.05 -2.59 26.34
N GLU A 342 -19.23 -2.12 26.76
CA GLU A 342 -19.55 -0.70 26.90
C GLU A 342 -18.70 -0.01 27.96
N GLN A 343 -18.32 -0.73 29.02
CA GLN A 343 -17.48 -0.20 30.10
C GLN A 343 -16.06 0.08 29.59
N LEU A 344 -15.51 -0.83 28.78
CA LEU A 344 -14.20 -0.65 28.15
C LEU A 344 -14.21 0.60 27.25
N ILE A 345 -15.22 0.73 26.40
CA ILE A 345 -15.37 1.89 25.51
C ILE A 345 -15.47 3.18 26.32
N GLN A 346 -16.28 3.19 27.38
CA GLN A 346 -16.45 4.38 28.20
C GLN A 346 -15.15 4.75 28.93
N ALA A 347 -14.41 3.78 29.46
CA ALA A 347 -13.13 4.01 30.10
C ALA A 347 -12.10 4.64 29.14
N TYR A 348 -12.04 4.18 27.89
CA TYR A 348 -11.22 4.81 26.86
C TYR A 348 -11.63 6.26 26.59
N ARG A 349 -12.94 6.55 26.53
CA ARG A 349 -13.45 7.93 26.33
C ARG A 349 -13.08 8.84 27.49
N ASP A 350 -13.25 8.36 28.72
CA ASP A 350 -12.91 9.12 29.92
C ASP A 350 -11.41 9.41 29.98
N MET A 351 -10.57 8.41 29.66
CA MET A 351 -9.12 8.58 29.61
C MET A 351 -8.69 9.57 28.51
N SER A 352 -9.30 9.52 27.32
CA SER A 352 -9.05 10.49 26.25
C SER A 352 -9.36 11.92 26.71
N ALA A 353 -10.50 12.11 27.37
CA ALA A 353 -10.91 13.42 27.87
C ALA A 353 -9.98 13.98 28.96
N ASP A 354 -9.26 13.13 29.68
CA ASP A 354 -8.25 13.54 30.66
C ASP A 354 -6.89 13.84 30.04
N ILE A 355 -6.51 13.15 28.95
CA ILE A 355 -5.27 13.40 28.21
C ILE A 355 -5.37 14.66 27.33
N GLU A 356 -6.55 14.97 26.81
CA GLU A 356 -6.80 16.13 25.94
C GLU A 356 -6.90 17.48 26.70
N LYS A 357 -6.87 17.44 28.03
CA LYS A 357 -6.76 18.64 28.89
C LYS A 357 -5.31 19.08 29.01
#